data_AF-A0A9E3F5X2-F1
#
_entry.id   AF-A0A9E3F5X2-F1
#
_cell.length_a   1.000
_cell.length_b   1.000
_cell.length_c   1.000
_cell.angle_alpha   90.00
_cell.angle_beta   90.00
_cell.angle_gamma   90.00
#
_symmetry.space_group_name_H-M   'P 1'
#
loop_
_entity.id
_entity.type
_entity.pdbx_description
1 polymer ?
#
loop_
_entity_poly.entity_id
_entity_poly.type
_entity_poly.pdbx_seq_one_letter_code
_entity_poly.pdbx_strand_id
1 'polypeptide(L)'
;MVPFLTDLYRATRDAAYRRAALRAGAFCWKAVHRAYAYVGGTPDIPNAMDKEGGMMALAAFLALYDLTGDRKWLAASQAAWYSETRVYCWNVPMPDGDLKIVFPKGRTTYGLSLIAAGHSGADDYMAAAAFHYYRLFLLTGEAHFRDVARRLLYDTKQMLDWGGTPSYAAPGLLTQALSLPPPRGHGQTHWLPWLTVPILEPMARLRDVFGSMDIAEIGRQPMMERRKRDSRYAATHGFLLPPES
;
A
#
# COMPACT_ATOMS: atom_id res chain seq x y z
N MET A 1 -8.78 -11.36 -0.82
CA MET A 1 -9.62 -12.39 -0.17
C MET A 1 -9.28 -12.63 1.32
N VAL A 2 -8.02 -12.86 1.71
CA VAL A 2 -7.68 -13.16 3.12
C VAL A 2 -8.14 -12.09 4.12
N PRO A 3 -7.82 -10.77 3.96
CA PRO A 3 -8.26 -9.76 4.94
C PRO A 3 -9.79 -9.75 5.11
N PHE A 4 -10.52 -9.77 4.00
CA PHE A 4 -11.98 -9.85 3.99
C PHE A 4 -12.53 -11.04 4.79
N LEU A 5 -11.95 -12.24 4.62
CA LEU A 5 -12.35 -13.42 5.40
C LEU A 5 -12.02 -13.28 6.88
N THR A 6 -10.89 -12.64 7.23
CA THR A 6 -10.57 -12.39 8.64
C THR A 6 -11.56 -11.40 9.27
N ASP A 7 -12.02 -10.42 8.51
CA ASP A 7 -12.99 -9.42 8.98
C ASP A 7 -14.40 -9.99 9.08
N LEU A 8 -14.82 -10.84 8.13
CA LEU A 8 -16.05 -11.62 8.26
C LEU A 8 -16.04 -12.50 9.51
N TYR A 9 -14.91 -13.14 9.83
CA TYR A 9 -14.79 -13.88 11.08
C TYR A 9 -14.93 -12.97 12.30
N ARG A 10 -14.34 -11.76 12.30
CA ARG A 10 -14.48 -10.80 13.41
C ARG A 10 -15.92 -10.35 13.59
N ALA A 11 -16.61 -10.05 12.49
CA ALA A 11 -17.97 -9.54 12.49
C ALA A 11 -19.02 -10.61 12.86
N THR A 12 -18.84 -11.85 12.42
CA THR A 12 -19.86 -12.92 12.55
C THR A 12 -19.52 -13.98 13.59
N ARG A 13 -18.23 -14.09 13.97
CA ARG A 13 -17.67 -15.20 14.77
C ARG A 13 -17.82 -16.58 14.15
N ASP A 14 -18.25 -16.70 12.89
CA ASP A 14 -18.32 -17.98 12.19
C ASP A 14 -16.91 -18.49 11.84
N ALA A 15 -16.52 -19.58 12.51
CA ALA A 15 -15.23 -20.23 12.35
C ALA A 15 -14.96 -20.72 10.90
N ALA A 16 -15.98 -20.86 10.04
CA ALA A 16 -15.79 -21.16 8.62
C ALA A 16 -14.93 -20.11 7.92
N TYR A 17 -15.14 -18.83 8.19
CA TYR A 17 -14.34 -17.75 7.61
C TYR A 17 -12.89 -17.77 8.09
N ARG A 18 -12.67 -18.03 9.38
CA ARG A 18 -11.32 -18.23 9.94
C ARG A 18 -10.59 -19.39 9.26
N ARG A 19 -11.26 -20.54 9.11
CA ARG A 19 -10.68 -21.71 8.42
C ARG A 19 -10.36 -21.40 6.96
N ALA A 20 -11.26 -20.71 6.26
CA ALA A 20 -11.06 -20.30 4.87
C ALA A 20 -9.87 -19.33 4.73
N ALA A 21 -9.77 -18.33 5.61
CA ALA A 21 -8.65 -17.38 5.62
C ALA A 21 -7.31 -18.10 5.82
N LEU A 22 -7.24 -19.03 6.77
CA LEU A 22 -6.03 -19.82 7.04
C LEU A 22 -5.65 -20.72 5.87
N ARG A 23 -6.62 -21.37 5.21
CA ARG A 23 -6.36 -22.19 4.01
C ARG A 23 -5.83 -21.34 2.86
N ALA A 24 -6.46 -20.20 2.59
CA ALA A 24 -6.01 -19.26 1.57
C ALA A 24 -4.61 -18.73 1.89
N GLY A 25 -4.35 -18.35 3.14
CA GLY A 25 -3.03 -17.94 3.62
C GLY A 25 -1.95 -19.00 3.44
N ALA A 26 -2.26 -20.26 3.76
CA ALA A 26 -1.34 -21.37 3.59
C ALA A 26 -1.02 -21.64 2.10
N PHE A 27 -2.01 -21.50 1.22
CA PHE A 27 -1.77 -21.53 -0.22
C PHE A 27 -0.84 -20.40 -0.64
N CYS A 28 -1.13 -19.14 -0.28
CA CYS A 28 -0.27 -18.00 -0.61
C CYS A 28 1.14 -18.15 -0.05
N TRP A 29 1.29 -18.70 1.16
CA TRP A 29 2.59 -19.01 1.72
C TRP A 29 3.41 -19.93 0.82
N LYS A 30 2.82 -21.05 0.39
CA LYS A 30 3.49 -22.07 -0.41
C LYS A 30 3.71 -21.63 -1.86
N ALA A 31 2.68 -21.09 -2.50
CA ALA A 31 2.65 -20.82 -3.93
C ALA A 31 3.17 -19.43 -4.31
N VAL A 32 3.04 -18.43 -3.43
CA VAL A 32 3.45 -17.05 -3.70
C VAL A 32 4.72 -16.71 -2.92
N HIS A 33 4.69 -16.78 -1.59
CA HIS A 33 5.81 -16.34 -0.76
C HIS A 33 7.07 -17.21 -0.94
N ARG A 34 6.97 -18.54 -0.81
CA ARG A 34 8.13 -19.43 -0.97
C ARG A 34 8.69 -19.48 -2.40
N ALA A 35 7.83 -19.29 -3.39
CA ALA A 35 8.24 -19.27 -4.80
C ALA A 35 8.68 -17.87 -5.27
N TYR A 36 8.51 -16.84 -4.44
CA TYR A 36 8.70 -15.43 -4.80
C TYR A 36 7.82 -14.97 -5.99
N ALA A 37 6.67 -15.63 -6.17
CA ALA A 37 5.77 -15.47 -7.32
C ALA A 37 4.64 -14.48 -7.02
N TYR A 38 5.00 -13.25 -6.69
CA TYR A 38 4.03 -12.16 -6.44
C TYR A 38 3.47 -11.65 -7.78
N VAL A 39 2.41 -12.31 -8.25
CA VAL A 39 1.77 -12.07 -9.55
C VAL A 39 0.27 -11.85 -9.43
N GLY A 40 -0.32 -11.21 -10.44
CA GLY A 40 -1.77 -11.13 -10.63
C GLY A 40 -2.48 -10.13 -9.73
N GLY A 41 -1.75 -9.15 -9.19
CA GLY A 41 -2.35 -8.02 -8.48
C GLY A 41 -3.00 -7.02 -9.45
N THR A 42 -2.40 -6.83 -10.62
CA THR A 42 -2.89 -5.93 -11.66
C THR A 42 -3.90 -6.65 -12.57
N PRO A 43 -5.20 -6.31 -12.54
CA PRO A 43 -6.26 -7.06 -13.21
C PRO A 43 -6.22 -6.97 -14.75
N ASP A 44 -5.58 -5.93 -15.27
CA ASP A 44 -5.40 -5.63 -16.69
C ASP A 44 -4.11 -6.25 -17.27
N ILE A 45 -3.24 -6.81 -16.42
CA ILE A 45 -1.98 -7.46 -16.81
C ILE A 45 -1.92 -8.87 -16.20
N PRO A 46 -2.49 -9.88 -16.88
CA PRO A 46 -2.61 -11.22 -16.31
C PRO A 46 -1.22 -11.87 -16.13
N ASN A 47 -1.02 -12.48 -14.96
CA ASN A 47 0.15 -13.30 -14.61
C ASN A 47 1.52 -12.59 -14.72
N ALA A 48 1.56 -11.25 -14.68
CA ALA A 48 2.82 -10.52 -14.56
C ALA A 48 3.25 -10.43 -13.08
N MET A 49 4.57 -10.43 -12.83
CA MET A 49 5.09 -10.02 -11.53
C MET A 49 4.85 -8.52 -11.36
N ASP A 50 4.09 -8.16 -10.34
CA ASP A 50 3.66 -6.78 -10.11
C ASP A 50 3.76 -6.43 -8.62
N LYS A 51 3.79 -5.14 -8.28
CA LYS A 51 3.86 -4.67 -6.89
C LYS A 51 2.58 -4.93 -6.11
N GLU A 52 1.43 -4.94 -6.79
CA GLU A 52 0.11 -5.04 -6.17
C GLU A 52 -0.11 -6.43 -5.56
N GLY A 53 0.36 -7.49 -6.22
CA GLY A 53 0.38 -8.84 -5.69
C GLY A 53 1.25 -8.94 -4.44
N GLY A 54 2.35 -8.20 -4.39
CA GLY A 54 3.17 -8.01 -3.21
C GLY A 54 2.42 -7.30 -2.07
N MET A 55 1.74 -6.19 -2.37
CA MET A 55 0.94 -5.44 -1.40
C MET A 55 -0.25 -6.25 -0.86
N MET A 56 -0.92 -7.00 -1.73
CA MET A 56 -2.00 -7.91 -1.35
C MET A 56 -1.50 -9.03 -0.43
N ALA A 57 -0.31 -9.58 -0.71
CA ALA A 57 0.33 -10.57 0.16
C ALA A 57 0.74 -9.95 1.50
N LEU A 58 1.29 -8.73 1.51
CA LEU A 58 1.59 -7.97 2.72
C LEU A 58 0.35 -7.80 3.60
N ALA A 59 -0.76 -7.30 3.04
CA ALA A 59 -2.01 -7.13 3.76
C ALA A 59 -2.58 -8.46 4.26
N ALA A 60 -2.55 -9.51 3.43
CA ALA A 60 -3.01 -10.85 3.80
C ALA A 60 -2.21 -11.44 4.96
N PHE A 61 -0.88 -11.34 4.93
CA PHE A 61 -0.02 -11.86 5.97
C PHE A 61 -0.14 -11.08 7.27
N LEU A 62 -0.25 -9.74 7.22
CA LEU A 62 -0.56 -8.96 8.42
C LEU A 62 -1.92 -9.33 9.03
N ALA A 63 -2.96 -9.52 8.21
CA ALA A 63 -4.28 -9.94 8.70
C ALA A 63 -4.24 -11.33 9.37
N LEU A 64 -3.43 -12.26 8.85
CA LEU A 64 -3.25 -13.59 9.44
C LEU A 64 -2.39 -13.55 10.71
N TYR A 65 -1.38 -12.67 10.76
CA TYR A 65 -0.63 -12.40 11.99
C TYR A 65 -1.57 -11.90 13.08
N ASP A 66 -2.41 -10.90 12.78
CA ASP A 66 -3.40 -10.37 13.73
C ASP A 66 -4.39 -11.45 14.21
N LEU A 67 -4.79 -12.37 13.33
CA LEU A 67 -5.74 -13.44 13.64
C LEU A 67 -5.15 -14.58 14.49
N THR A 68 -3.84 -14.77 14.46
CA THR A 68 -3.21 -15.99 15.02
C THR A 68 -2.08 -15.74 16.01
N GLY A 69 -1.44 -14.57 15.97
CA GLY A 69 -0.19 -14.29 16.66
C GLY A 69 1.02 -15.09 16.15
N ASP A 70 0.86 -15.90 15.09
CA ASP A 70 1.92 -16.77 14.59
C ASP A 70 2.95 -15.97 13.79
N ARG A 71 4.18 -15.92 14.30
CA ARG A 71 5.31 -15.19 13.71
C ARG A 71 5.63 -15.61 12.28
N LYS A 72 5.22 -16.80 11.81
CA LYS A 72 5.40 -17.16 10.40
C LYS A 72 4.82 -16.10 9.48
N TRP A 73 3.67 -15.52 9.83
CA TRP A 73 3.00 -14.51 9.02
C TRP A 73 3.73 -13.17 8.96
N LEU A 74 4.82 -12.98 9.71
CA LEU A 74 5.74 -11.89 9.44
C LEU A 74 6.52 -12.06 8.12
N ALA A 75 6.25 -13.09 7.30
CA ALA A 75 6.53 -13.08 5.86
C ALA A 75 5.96 -11.86 5.11
N ALA A 76 5.04 -11.13 5.74
CA ALA A 76 4.73 -9.75 5.41
C ALA A 76 5.98 -8.93 5.06
N SER A 77 7.10 -9.12 5.77
CA SER A 77 8.38 -8.45 5.47
C SER A 77 8.92 -8.74 4.07
N GLN A 78 8.89 -10.00 3.62
CA GLN A 78 9.32 -10.32 2.25
C GLN A 78 8.40 -9.69 1.21
N ALA A 79 7.08 -9.71 1.44
CA ALA A 79 6.13 -9.09 0.54
C ALA A 79 6.34 -7.56 0.46
N ALA A 80 6.66 -6.92 1.59
CA ALA A 80 7.02 -5.50 1.65
C ALA A 80 8.32 -5.22 0.90
N TRP A 81 9.41 -5.95 1.17
CA TRP A 81 10.68 -5.75 0.43
C TRP A 81 10.53 -5.98 -1.07
N TYR A 82 9.76 -6.99 -1.47
CA TYR A 82 9.47 -7.20 -2.88
C TYR A 82 8.72 -6.01 -3.48
N SER A 83 7.66 -5.52 -2.82
CA SER A 83 6.82 -4.44 -3.36
C SER A 83 7.58 -3.12 -3.48
N GLU A 84 8.43 -2.77 -2.50
CA GLU A 84 9.18 -1.50 -2.53
C GLU A 84 10.25 -1.46 -3.62
N THR A 85 10.74 -2.62 -4.10
CA THR A 85 11.74 -2.66 -5.19
C THR A 85 11.24 -2.03 -6.49
N ARG A 86 9.92 -1.80 -6.59
CA ARG A 86 9.24 -1.18 -7.74
C ARG A 86 9.13 0.34 -7.62
N VAL A 87 9.47 0.92 -6.46
CA VAL A 87 9.37 2.35 -6.20
C VAL A 87 10.59 3.07 -6.74
N TYR A 88 10.37 4.13 -7.52
CA TYR A 88 11.42 5.01 -7.99
C TYR A 88 12.01 5.80 -6.81
N CYS A 89 13.31 5.64 -6.63
CA CYS A 89 14.12 6.34 -5.62
C CYS A 89 15.09 7.36 -6.25
N TRP A 90 14.81 7.78 -7.48
CA TRP A 90 15.55 8.78 -8.24
C TRP A 90 14.61 9.59 -9.14
N ASN A 91 15.06 10.76 -9.57
CA ASN A 91 14.30 11.68 -10.40
C ASN A 91 14.48 11.42 -11.89
N VAL A 92 13.41 10.99 -12.56
CA VAL A 92 13.36 10.85 -14.01
C VAL A 92 13.03 12.20 -14.64
N PRO A 93 13.93 12.81 -15.44
CA PRO A 93 13.67 14.11 -16.05
C PRO A 93 12.64 14.00 -17.19
N MET A 94 11.66 14.90 -17.18
CA MET A 94 10.69 15.07 -18.26
C MET A 94 11.32 15.83 -19.45
N PRO A 95 11.07 15.41 -20.70
CA PRO A 95 11.66 16.04 -21.87
C PRO A 95 11.04 17.42 -22.17
N ASP A 96 11.80 18.25 -22.87
CA ASP A 96 11.33 19.52 -23.40
C ASP A 96 10.65 19.37 -24.77
N GLY A 97 9.87 20.38 -25.17
CA GLY A 97 9.26 20.46 -26.50
C GLY A 97 8.02 19.59 -26.74
N ASP A 98 7.63 18.71 -25.81
CA ASP A 98 6.42 17.89 -25.92
C ASP A 98 5.26 18.47 -25.11
N LEU A 99 4.23 18.97 -25.81
CA LEU A 99 3.03 19.58 -25.22
C LEU A 99 2.03 18.55 -24.69
N LYS A 100 2.23 17.25 -24.93
CA LYS A 100 1.33 16.18 -24.50
C LYS A 100 1.74 15.54 -23.17
N ILE A 101 2.85 15.99 -22.58
CA ILE A 101 3.29 15.54 -21.25
C ILE A 101 2.25 15.97 -20.20
N VAL A 102 1.76 15.00 -19.43
CA VAL A 102 0.80 15.22 -18.34
C VAL A 102 1.48 15.39 -16.98
N PHE A 103 2.75 14.98 -16.84
CA PHE A 103 3.49 15.13 -15.59
C PHE A 103 4.19 16.50 -15.51
N PRO A 104 3.99 17.28 -14.43
CA PRO A 104 4.59 18.61 -14.30
C PRO A 104 6.12 18.58 -14.40
N LYS A 105 6.68 19.50 -15.18
CA LYS A 105 8.12 19.75 -15.20
C LYS A 105 8.60 20.24 -13.83
N GLY A 106 9.78 19.80 -13.43
CA GLY A 106 10.39 20.16 -12.13
C GLY A 106 9.82 19.41 -10.93
N ARG A 107 8.78 18.59 -11.11
CA ARG A 107 8.26 17.74 -10.04
C ARG A 107 9.07 16.45 -9.93
N THR A 108 9.26 15.99 -8.70
CA THR A 108 10.03 14.78 -8.40
C THR A 108 9.22 13.52 -8.73
N THR A 109 9.89 12.51 -9.29
CA THR A 109 9.29 11.19 -9.56
C THR A 109 9.53 10.20 -8.41
N TYR A 110 10.07 10.66 -7.29
CA TYR A 110 10.18 9.84 -6.09
C TYR A 110 8.80 9.37 -5.65
N GLY A 111 8.72 8.13 -5.16
CA GLY A 111 7.47 7.56 -4.67
C GLY A 111 6.54 7.04 -5.77
N LEU A 112 6.76 7.41 -7.04
CA LEU A 112 6.13 6.71 -8.16
C LEU A 112 6.64 5.28 -8.21
N SER A 113 5.88 4.39 -8.82
CA SER A 113 6.19 2.97 -8.82
C SER A 113 5.80 2.31 -10.11
N LEU A 114 6.67 1.43 -10.62
CA LEU A 114 6.38 0.63 -11.80
C LEU A 114 5.21 -0.33 -11.51
N ILE A 115 4.23 -0.37 -12.42
CA ILE A 115 3.02 -1.18 -12.27
C ILE A 115 3.37 -2.68 -12.25
N ALA A 116 4.00 -3.18 -13.32
CA ALA A 116 4.33 -4.58 -13.49
C ALA A 116 5.64 -4.78 -14.25
N ALA A 117 6.24 -5.98 -14.12
CA ALA A 117 7.39 -6.36 -14.92
C ALA A 117 7.03 -6.43 -16.41
N GLY A 118 7.97 -6.05 -17.27
CA GLY A 118 7.75 -6.02 -18.72
C GLY A 118 6.85 -4.88 -19.21
N HIS A 119 6.46 -3.95 -18.34
CA HIS A 119 5.64 -2.79 -18.68
C HIS A 119 6.40 -1.48 -18.44
N SER A 120 5.84 -0.38 -18.95
CA SER A 120 6.40 0.97 -18.86
C SER A 120 5.56 1.94 -18.00
N GLY A 121 4.34 1.53 -17.63
CA GLY A 121 3.45 2.34 -16.83
C GLY A 121 3.89 2.42 -15.37
N ALA A 122 3.90 3.62 -14.83
CA ALA A 122 4.13 3.93 -13.43
C ALA A 122 2.92 4.66 -12.84
N ASP A 123 2.70 4.47 -11.55
CA ASP A 123 1.65 5.15 -10.80
C ASP A 123 2.04 5.33 -9.32
N ASP A 124 1.08 5.83 -8.54
CA ASP A 124 1.19 6.14 -7.13
C ASP A 124 0.51 5.10 -6.22
N TYR A 125 0.04 3.95 -6.74
CA TYR A 125 -0.77 2.99 -5.99
C TYR A 125 -0.06 2.42 -4.74
N MET A 126 1.28 2.47 -4.70
CA MET A 126 2.04 2.14 -3.48
C MET A 126 1.64 3.00 -2.27
N ALA A 127 1.00 4.15 -2.47
CA ALA A 127 0.43 4.96 -1.40
C ALA A 127 -0.44 4.13 -0.45
N ALA A 128 -1.24 3.19 -0.98
CA ALA A 128 -2.14 2.32 -0.19
C ALA A 128 -1.39 1.46 0.83
N ALA A 129 -0.08 1.22 0.64
CA ALA A 129 0.70 0.39 1.54
C ALA A 129 1.25 1.14 2.76
N ALA A 130 1.21 2.48 2.80
CA ALA A 130 1.87 3.28 3.85
C ALA A 130 1.48 2.84 5.28
N PHE A 131 0.19 2.60 5.52
CA PHE A 131 -0.30 2.09 6.81
C PHE A 131 0.29 0.70 7.13
N HIS A 132 0.28 -0.23 6.17
CA HIS A 132 0.80 -1.59 6.36
C HIS A 132 2.31 -1.61 6.66
N TYR A 133 3.10 -0.79 5.98
CA TYR A 133 4.54 -0.65 6.26
C TYR A 133 4.77 -0.06 7.66
N TYR A 134 3.97 0.92 8.08
CA TYR A 134 4.08 1.48 9.42
C TYR A 134 3.78 0.44 10.51
N ARG A 135 2.72 -0.36 10.32
CA ARG A 135 2.42 -1.50 11.21
C ARG A 135 3.57 -2.50 11.25
N LEU A 136 4.11 -2.85 10.09
CA LEU A 136 5.23 -3.79 9.99
C LEU A 136 6.47 -3.30 10.74
N PHE A 137 6.75 -2.00 10.72
CA PHE A 137 7.77 -1.37 11.58
C PHE A 137 7.49 -1.59 13.07
N LEU A 138 6.26 -1.36 13.53
CA LEU A 138 5.91 -1.54 14.95
C LEU A 138 6.09 -2.99 15.40
N LEU A 139 5.72 -3.95 14.54
CA LEU A 139 5.78 -5.39 14.78
C LEU A 139 7.20 -5.96 14.75
N THR A 140 8.04 -5.48 13.83
CA THR A 140 9.39 -6.02 13.60
C THR A 140 10.48 -5.22 14.32
N GLY A 141 10.26 -3.93 14.56
CA GLY A 141 11.28 -2.98 15.00
C GLY A 141 12.20 -2.48 13.89
N GLU A 142 12.04 -2.94 12.65
CA GLU A 142 12.92 -2.61 11.52
C GLU A 142 12.66 -1.19 11.00
N ALA A 143 13.60 -0.28 11.23
CA ALA A 143 13.45 1.15 10.96
C ALA A 143 13.24 1.45 9.46
N HIS A 144 13.76 0.60 8.57
CA HIS A 144 13.56 0.73 7.13
C HIS A 144 12.07 0.78 6.75
N PHE A 145 11.22 -0.06 7.35
CA PHE A 145 9.79 -0.04 7.05
C PHE A 145 9.11 1.27 7.45
N ARG A 146 9.56 1.93 8.53
CA ARG A 146 9.08 3.28 8.89
C ARG A 146 9.45 4.30 7.82
N ASP A 147 10.68 4.23 7.33
CA ASP A 147 11.19 5.19 6.35
C ASP A 147 10.48 5.03 5.01
N VAL A 148 10.20 3.80 4.60
CA VAL A 148 9.39 3.48 3.43
C VAL A 148 7.94 3.93 3.64
N ALA A 149 7.33 3.61 4.78
CA ALA A 149 5.96 4.07 5.10
C ALA A 149 5.83 5.60 4.95
N ARG A 150 6.82 6.34 5.46
CA ARG A 150 6.89 7.80 5.35
C ARG A 150 6.98 8.25 3.89
N ARG A 151 7.90 7.68 3.10
CA ARG A 151 8.03 8.01 1.67
C ARG A 151 6.75 7.71 0.90
N LEU A 152 6.12 6.55 1.13
CA LEU A 152 4.85 6.21 0.51
C LEU A 152 3.72 7.15 0.93
N LEU A 153 3.75 7.68 2.16
CA LEU A 153 2.77 8.66 2.62
C LEU A 153 2.92 10.02 1.93
N TYR A 154 4.14 10.51 1.67
CA TYR A 154 4.35 11.85 1.10
C TYR A 154 4.71 11.86 -0.39
N ASP A 155 5.69 11.06 -0.81
CA ASP A 155 6.29 11.17 -2.14
C ASP A 155 5.34 10.67 -3.24
N THR A 156 4.41 9.76 -2.92
CA THR A 156 3.37 9.34 -3.88
C THR A 156 2.44 10.50 -4.30
N LYS A 157 2.36 11.57 -3.50
CA LYS A 157 1.44 12.71 -3.72
C LYS A 157 1.95 13.65 -4.81
N GLN A 158 3.10 13.37 -5.40
CA GLN A 158 3.65 14.16 -6.51
C GLN A 158 2.76 14.08 -7.76
N MET A 159 1.95 13.03 -7.94
CA MET A 159 0.99 12.99 -9.06
C MET A 159 -0.27 13.82 -8.83
N LEU A 160 -0.55 14.20 -7.58
CA LEU A 160 -1.75 14.96 -7.23
C LEU A 160 -1.64 16.41 -7.69
N ASP A 161 -2.79 16.97 -8.06
CA ASP A 161 -2.95 18.40 -8.15
C ASP A 161 -3.25 19.00 -6.77
N TRP A 162 -2.21 19.32 -6.00
CA TRP A 162 -2.35 19.96 -4.68
C TRP A 162 -2.15 21.49 -4.70
N GLY A 163 -1.96 22.08 -5.89
CA GLY A 163 -1.57 23.50 -6.02
C GLY A 163 -1.94 24.15 -7.35
N GLY A 164 -2.93 23.61 -8.07
CA GLY A 164 -3.30 24.05 -9.41
C GLY A 164 -2.32 23.57 -10.50
N THR A 165 -1.48 22.58 -10.20
CA THR A 165 -0.50 21.98 -11.12
C THR A 165 -0.57 20.46 -10.95
N PRO A 166 -0.86 19.67 -12.00
CA PRO A 166 -0.89 20.02 -13.44
C PRO A 166 -2.14 20.76 -13.96
N SER A 167 -2.97 21.36 -13.09
CA SER A 167 -4.18 22.09 -13.47
C SER A 167 -5.30 21.16 -13.94
N TYR A 168 -5.51 20.07 -13.19
CA TYR A 168 -6.68 19.23 -13.40
C TYR A 168 -7.97 19.99 -13.04
N ALA A 169 -9.12 19.45 -13.47
CA ALA A 169 -10.43 20.06 -13.27
C ALA A 169 -10.78 20.34 -11.79
N ALA A 170 -10.12 19.65 -10.85
CA ALA A 170 -10.24 19.91 -9.42
C ALA A 170 -8.93 19.55 -8.69
N PRO A 171 -8.64 20.22 -7.55
CA PRO A 171 -7.57 19.80 -6.65
C PRO A 171 -7.76 18.36 -6.16
N GLY A 172 -6.66 17.64 -5.97
CA GLY A 172 -6.63 16.26 -5.51
C GLY A 172 -6.84 15.21 -6.61
N LEU A 173 -7.07 15.64 -7.86
CA LEU A 173 -7.05 14.73 -9.01
C LEU A 173 -5.61 14.34 -9.37
N LEU A 174 -5.45 13.18 -10.00
CA LEU A 174 -4.17 12.65 -10.47
C LEU A 174 -4.36 11.80 -11.74
N THR A 175 -3.25 11.56 -12.45
CA THR A 175 -3.20 10.65 -13.61
C THR A 175 -2.76 9.23 -13.19
N GLN A 176 -2.86 8.27 -14.10
CA GLN A 176 -2.39 6.89 -13.93
C GLN A 176 -1.57 6.46 -15.15
N ALA A 177 -0.79 5.39 -14.99
CA ALA A 177 -0.01 4.74 -16.04
C ALA A 177 0.91 5.73 -16.77
N LEU A 178 1.60 6.55 -15.98
CA LEU A 178 2.62 7.47 -16.45
C LEU A 178 3.81 6.69 -17.02
N SER A 179 4.19 6.96 -18.26
CA SER A 179 5.41 6.44 -18.84
C SER A 179 6.61 7.23 -18.32
N LEU A 180 7.42 6.58 -17.49
CA LEU A 180 8.75 7.07 -17.09
C LEU A 180 9.89 6.62 -18.03
N PRO A 181 9.80 5.52 -18.79
CA PRO A 181 10.66 5.33 -19.95
C PRO A 181 10.14 6.13 -21.16
N PRO A 182 10.95 6.32 -22.22
CA PRO A 182 10.51 6.98 -23.44
C PRO A 182 9.29 6.28 -24.08
N PRO A 183 8.26 7.02 -24.54
CA PRO A 183 8.10 8.48 -24.45
C PRO A 183 7.70 8.91 -23.03
N ARG A 184 8.54 9.74 -22.40
CA ARG A 184 8.40 10.09 -20.98
C ARG A 184 7.32 11.13 -20.75
N GLY A 185 6.64 11.05 -19.62
CA GLY A 185 5.69 12.07 -19.19
C GLY A 185 4.28 11.91 -19.75
N HIS A 186 4.05 10.91 -20.60
CA HIS A 186 2.74 10.56 -21.14
C HIS A 186 2.01 9.66 -20.16
N GLY A 187 0.70 9.85 -19.99
CA GLY A 187 -0.11 9.06 -19.08
C GLY A 187 -1.58 9.17 -19.45
N GLN A 188 -2.44 8.54 -18.66
CA GLN A 188 -3.87 8.58 -18.92
C GLN A 188 -4.44 9.97 -18.62
N THR A 189 -5.26 10.49 -19.53
CA THR A 189 -5.91 11.80 -19.38
C THR A 189 -7.28 11.71 -18.71
N HIS A 190 -7.72 10.50 -18.35
CA HIS A 190 -8.97 10.25 -17.64
C HIS A 190 -8.68 9.98 -16.17
N TRP A 191 -9.49 10.57 -15.30
CA TRP A 191 -9.43 10.29 -13.89
C TRP A 191 -10.26 9.04 -13.56
N LEU A 192 -9.64 8.10 -12.84
CA LEU A 192 -10.32 6.91 -12.33
C LEU A 192 -10.64 7.12 -10.84
N PRO A 193 -11.89 6.92 -10.41
CA PRO A 193 -12.28 7.15 -9.02
C PRO A 193 -11.46 6.39 -7.98
N TRP A 194 -10.90 5.24 -8.35
CA TRP A 194 -10.09 4.45 -7.44
C TRP A 194 -8.78 5.16 -7.06
N LEU A 195 -8.25 6.08 -7.88
CA LEU A 195 -6.96 6.75 -7.61
C LEU A 195 -6.95 7.52 -6.29
N THR A 196 -8.11 7.99 -5.83
CA THR A 196 -8.23 8.69 -4.55
C THR A 196 -8.17 7.73 -3.36
N VAL A 197 -8.56 6.47 -3.53
CA VAL A 197 -8.62 5.49 -2.43
C VAL A 197 -7.22 5.19 -1.85
N PRO A 198 -6.20 4.83 -2.66
CA PRO A 198 -4.82 4.64 -2.18
C PRO A 198 -4.22 5.83 -1.45
N ILE A 199 -4.65 7.05 -1.80
CA ILE A 199 -4.18 8.28 -1.15
C ILE A 199 -4.84 8.44 0.23
N LEU A 200 -6.17 8.34 0.29
CA LEU A 200 -6.93 8.68 1.50
C LEU A 200 -7.03 7.55 2.52
N GLU A 201 -7.20 6.31 2.07
CA GLU A 201 -7.39 5.16 2.96
C GLU A 201 -6.26 4.98 3.99
N PRO A 202 -4.97 4.97 3.63
CA PRO A 202 -3.90 4.83 4.61
C PRO A 202 -3.88 6.00 5.61
N MET A 203 -4.19 7.23 5.18
CA MET A 203 -4.29 8.39 6.06
C MET A 203 -5.44 8.25 7.06
N ALA A 204 -6.61 7.82 6.58
CA ALA A 204 -7.76 7.55 7.43
C ALA A 204 -7.44 6.47 8.47
N ARG A 205 -6.84 5.34 8.05
CA ARG A 205 -6.42 4.27 8.97
C ARG A 205 -5.36 4.73 9.97
N LEU A 206 -4.38 5.52 9.55
CA LEU A 206 -3.39 6.11 10.45
C LEU A 206 -4.07 6.99 11.52
N ARG A 207 -5.03 7.81 11.12
CA ARG A 207 -5.79 8.66 12.04
C ARG A 207 -6.64 7.85 13.01
N ASP A 208 -7.37 6.87 12.52
CA ASP A 208 -8.28 6.07 13.33
C ASP A 208 -7.52 5.23 14.37
N VAL A 209 -6.34 4.70 14.00
CA VAL A 209 -5.53 3.85 14.89
C VAL A 209 -4.63 4.69 15.81
N PHE A 210 -3.93 5.68 15.26
CA PHE A 210 -2.84 6.39 15.93
C PHE A 210 -3.16 7.84 16.29
N GLY A 211 -4.30 8.38 15.83
CA GLY A 211 -4.77 9.73 16.15
C GLY A 211 -4.27 10.83 15.22
N SER A 212 -3.45 10.52 14.21
CA SER A 212 -3.00 11.49 13.19
C SER A 212 -2.86 10.83 11.82
N MET A 213 -2.99 11.61 10.76
CA MET A 213 -2.73 11.17 9.38
C MET A 213 -1.23 11.20 9.03
N ASP A 214 -0.39 11.78 9.90
CA ASP A 214 1.02 12.06 9.67
C ASP A 214 1.92 11.09 10.46
N ILE A 215 2.74 10.31 9.75
CA ILE A 215 3.67 9.34 10.36
C ILE A 215 4.72 10.01 11.27
N ALA A 216 5.18 11.21 10.94
CA ALA A 216 6.12 11.96 11.76
C ALA A 216 5.48 12.47 13.05
N GLU A 217 4.23 12.92 13.00
CA GLU A 217 3.47 13.30 14.19
C GLU A 217 3.21 12.08 15.11
N ILE A 218 2.75 10.96 14.53
CA ILE A 218 2.60 9.70 15.27
C ILE A 218 3.94 9.30 15.92
N GLY A 219 5.05 9.50 15.21
CA GLY A 219 6.40 9.21 15.68
C GLY A 219 6.81 9.93 16.97
N ARG A 220 6.16 11.05 17.32
CA ARG A 220 6.40 11.79 18.59
C ARG A 220 5.84 11.05 19.81
N GLN A 221 4.91 10.12 19.62
CA GLN A 221 4.36 9.31 20.69
C GLN A 221 5.37 8.23 21.14
N PRO A 222 5.39 7.85 22.44
CA PRO A 222 6.21 6.74 22.91
C PRO A 222 5.97 5.45 22.10
N MET A 223 7.03 4.69 21.83
CA MET A 223 6.94 3.44 21.06
C MET A 223 5.92 2.45 21.66
N MET A 224 5.89 2.37 22.99
CA MET A 224 4.97 1.50 23.72
C MET A 224 3.50 1.87 23.45
N GLU A 225 3.17 3.17 23.41
CA GLU A 225 1.81 3.63 23.14
C GLU A 225 1.39 3.31 21.70
N ARG A 226 2.29 3.51 20.74
CA ARG A 226 2.03 3.15 19.33
C ARG A 226 1.80 1.65 19.16
N ARG A 227 2.63 0.81 19.78
CA ARG A 227 2.45 -0.65 19.77
C ARG A 227 1.14 -1.06 20.44
N LYS A 228 0.77 -0.45 21.56
CA LYS A 228 -0.51 -0.71 22.24
C LYS A 228 -1.70 -0.39 21.32
N ARG A 229 -1.65 0.73 20.60
CA ARG A 229 -2.68 1.12 19.62
C ARG A 229 -2.75 0.15 18.44
N ASP A 230 -1.61 -0.27 17.92
CA ASP A 230 -1.54 -1.29 16.86
C ASP A 230 -2.14 -2.62 17.31
N SER A 231 -1.79 -3.09 18.53
CA SER A 231 -2.36 -4.32 19.09
C SER A 231 -3.88 -4.24 19.28
N ARG A 232 -4.40 -3.08 19.71
CA ARG A 232 -5.84 -2.85 19.81
C ARG A 232 -6.50 -2.92 18.43
N TYR A 233 -5.90 -2.30 17.42
CA TYR A 233 -6.35 -2.42 16.04
C TYR A 233 -6.28 -3.88 15.56
N ALA A 234 -5.21 -4.63 15.80
CA ALA A 234 -5.09 -6.03 15.39
C ALA A 234 -6.21 -6.92 15.96
N ALA A 235 -6.63 -6.66 17.19
CA ALA A 235 -7.69 -7.41 17.86
C ALA A 235 -9.07 -7.17 17.24
N THR A 236 -9.34 -5.95 16.77
CA THR A 236 -10.70 -5.53 16.39
C THR A 236 -10.88 -5.17 14.92
N HIS A 237 -9.83 -4.71 14.25
CA HIS A 237 -9.86 -4.08 12.92
C HIS A 237 -10.90 -2.95 12.83
N GLY A 238 -11.24 -2.31 13.95
CA GLY A 238 -12.29 -1.30 14.04
C GLY A 238 -13.70 -1.83 14.29
N PHE A 239 -13.91 -3.15 14.31
CA PHE A 239 -15.18 -3.75 14.75
C PHE A 239 -15.34 -3.60 16.27
N LEU A 240 -16.54 -3.26 16.74
CA LEU A 240 -16.84 -3.28 18.17
C LEU A 240 -16.68 -4.73 18.69
N LEU A 241 -15.96 -4.91 19.80
CA LEU A 241 -15.98 -6.19 20.49
C LEU A 241 -17.42 -6.39 21.01
N PRO A 242 -18.06 -7.54 20.76
CA PRO A 242 -19.33 -7.82 21.41
C PRO A 242 -19.13 -7.80 22.94
N PRO A 243 -20.14 -7.37 23.72
CA PRO A 243 -20.06 -7.42 25.16
C PRO A 243 -19.74 -8.87 25.59
N GLU A 244 -18.85 -9.01 26.58
CA GLU A 244 -18.52 -10.30 27.17
C GLU A 244 -19.81 -10.96 27.68
N SER A 245 -20.05 -12.20 27.23
CA SER A 245 -21.18 -13.05 27.64
C SER A 245 -20.90 -13.74 28.96
#